data_AF-A0A0F7SMK7-F1
#
_entry.id   AF-A0A0F7SMK7-F1
#
_cell.length_a   1.000
_cell.length_b   1.000
_cell.length_c   1.000
_cell.angle_alpha   90.00
_cell.angle_beta   90.00
_cell.angle_gamma   90.00
#
_symmetry.space_group_name_H-M   'P 1'
#
loop_
_entity.id
_entity.type
_entity.pdbx_description
1 polymer ?
#
loop_
_entity_poly.entity_id
_entity_poly.type
_entity_poly.pdbx_seq_one_letter_code
_entity_poly.pdbx_strand_id
1 'polypeptide(L)'
;MSNLPKIVTQVVLSGTKVLGRAFYEAGRQAYKNTQYKPAEAATGEEGASAVDKDGNTNSTTTAGLTRSLKMTLSEAQLILNVKDEDSLDKIKANYEHLFAANSPPKPDPDAPPPVSTPATAKAKRAAAKNIQTLHSHYLQSKVFRALERIESEHALWAQLADGETPSSSEAPVDGDASASTTSWSAADGTSSTTPPPTDKKP
;
A
#
# COMPACT_ATOMS: atom_id res chain seq x y z
N MET A 1 61.27 -18.21 11.12
CA MET A 1 59.96 -18.79 11.44
C MET A 1 58.95 -17.65 11.57
N SER A 2 58.13 -17.43 10.55
CA SER A 2 57.07 -16.42 10.56
C SER A 2 56.00 -16.82 11.58
N ASN A 3 55.72 -15.93 12.54
CA ASN A 3 54.70 -16.15 13.58
C ASN A 3 53.29 -16.01 12.98
N LEU A 4 52.83 -17.07 12.32
CA LEU A 4 51.50 -17.19 11.69
C LEU A 4 50.35 -16.68 12.59
N PRO A 5 50.32 -16.95 13.92
CA PRO A 5 49.24 -16.46 14.79
C PRO A 5 49.16 -14.92 14.87
N LYS A 6 50.29 -14.22 14.76
CA LYS A 6 50.36 -12.75 14.81
C LYS A 6 49.89 -12.12 13.50
N ILE A 7 50.18 -12.76 12.37
CA ILE A 7 49.76 -12.30 11.05
C ILE A 7 48.23 -12.45 10.90
N VAL A 8 47.67 -13.60 11.32
CA VAL A 8 46.22 -13.84 11.26
C VAL A 8 45.46 -12.84 12.13
N THR A 9 45.91 -12.62 13.37
CA THR A 9 45.27 -11.63 14.25
C THR A 9 45.35 -10.21 13.70
N GLN A 10 46.45 -9.83 13.06
CA GLN A 10 46.59 -8.51 12.43
C GLN A 10 45.65 -8.32 11.23
N VAL A 11 45.51 -9.34 10.37
CA VAL A 11 44.59 -9.31 9.22
C VAL A 11 43.15 -9.21 9.69
N VAL A 12 42.76 -9.99 10.71
CA VAL A 12 41.42 -9.93 11.29
C VAL A 12 41.17 -8.55 11.91
N LEU A 13 42.07 -8.05 12.78
CA LEU A 13 41.91 -6.73 13.42
C LEU A 13 41.88 -5.56 12.44
N SER A 14 42.54 -5.69 11.29
CA SER A 14 42.54 -4.69 10.23
C SER A 14 41.26 -4.78 9.40
N GLY A 15 40.87 -5.99 8.99
CA GLY A 15 39.65 -6.25 8.22
C GLY A 15 38.39 -5.79 8.93
N THR A 16 38.24 -6.09 10.22
CA THR A 16 37.03 -5.72 10.98
C THR A 16 36.90 -4.20 11.16
N LYS A 17 38.01 -3.45 11.22
CA LYS A 17 37.97 -1.97 11.33
C LYS A 17 37.46 -1.32 10.05
N VAL A 18 37.92 -1.79 8.90
CA VAL A 18 37.48 -1.27 7.59
C VAL A 18 36.01 -1.63 7.35
N LEU A 19 35.64 -2.89 7.62
CA LEU A 19 34.27 -3.36 7.48
C LEU A 19 33.31 -2.62 8.42
N GLY A 20 33.68 -2.44 9.69
CA GLY A 20 32.87 -1.73 10.68
C GLY A 20 32.67 -0.25 10.35
N ARG A 21 33.69 0.44 9.80
CA ARG A 21 33.58 1.85 9.38
C ARG A 21 32.62 2.01 8.20
N ALA A 22 32.69 1.13 7.21
CA ALA A 22 31.80 1.17 6.05
C ALA A 22 30.33 0.94 6.45
N PHE A 23 30.05 -0.08 7.28
CA PHE A 23 28.70 -0.31 7.79
C PHE A 23 28.19 0.83 8.68
N TYR A 24 29.05 1.44 9.49
CA TYR A 24 28.67 2.57 10.34
C TYR A 24 28.29 3.81 9.51
N GLU A 25 29.06 4.14 8.47
CA GLU A 25 28.75 5.28 7.60
C GLU A 25 27.50 5.04 6.75
N ALA A 26 27.36 3.85 6.16
CA ALA A 26 26.16 3.47 5.42
C ALA A 26 24.92 3.43 6.33
N GLY A 27 25.05 2.83 7.52
CA GLY A 27 24.00 2.79 8.53
C GLY A 27 23.60 4.17 9.03
N ARG A 28 24.56 5.08 9.24
CA ARG A 28 24.28 6.48 9.62
C ARG A 28 23.56 7.25 8.51
N GLN A 29 23.90 7.00 7.24
CA GLN A 29 23.20 7.60 6.10
C GLN A 29 21.76 7.06 5.99
N ALA A 30 21.56 5.76 6.14
CA ALA A 30 20.24 5.15 6.18
C ALA A 30 19.39 5.70 7.35
N TYR A 31 19.99 5.80 8.55
CA TYR A 31 19.30 6.29 9.74
C TYR A 31 18.86 7.75 9.62
N LYS A 32 19.68 8.61 9.03
CA LYS A 32 19.29 10.00 8.77
C LYS A 32 18.11 10.08 7.79
N ASN A 33 18.13 9.27 6.73
CA ASN A 33 17.01 9.20 5.78
C ASN A 33 15.72 8.67 6.42
N THR A 34 15.81 7.86 7.49
CA THR A 34 14.65 7.42 8.27
C THR A 34 14.20 8.41 9.35
N GLN A 35 15.12 9.18 9.98
CA GLN A 35 14.79 10.10 11.07
C GLN A 35 14.07 11.37 10.61
N TYR A 36 14.32 11.84 9.40
CA TYR A 36 13.51 12.90 8.78
C TYR A 36 12.16 12.39 8.23
N LYS A 37 11.83 11.11 8.44
CA LYS A 37 10.56 10.46 8.06
C LYS A 37 9.95 9.73 9.27
N PRO A 38 9.50 10.44 10.32
CA PRO A 38 9.05 9.77 11.54
C PRO A 38 7.75 8.98 11.29
N ALA A 39 7.76 7.73 11.79
CA ALA A 39 6.62 6.94 12.26
C ALA A 39 5.79 6.08 11.29
N GLU A 40 6.32 5.57 10.17
CA GLU A 40 5.59 4.52 9.41
C GLU A 40 6.45 3.43 8.75
N ALA A 41 7.78 3.43 8.97
CA ALA A 41 8.69 2.44 8.39
C ALA A 41 9.07 1.27 9.34
N ALA A 42 8.50 1.21 10.54
CA ALA A 42 8.90 0.25 11.60
C ALA A 42 7.86 -0.83 11.92
N THR A 43 6.66 -0.76 11.35
CA THR A 43 5.67 -1.86 11.40
C THR A 43 5.67 -2.53 10.04
N GLY A 44 6.13 -3.77 9.99
CA GLY A 44 6.55 -4.46 8.78
C GLY A 44 5.53 -4.43 7.65
N GLU A 45 5.93 -3.78 6.57
CA GLU A 45 5.66 -4.12 5.18
C GLU A 45 6.71 -3.34 4.38
N GLU A 46 7.31 -3.99 3.39
CA GLU A 46 8.48 -3.52 2.63
C GLU A 46 8.42 -2.03 2.25
N GLY A 47 9.35 -1.26 2.82
CA GLY A 47 10.13 -0.24 2.11
C GLY A 47 9.40 0.62 1.07
N ALA A 48 8.26 1.22 1.39
CA ALA A 48 7.67 2.29 0.59
C ALA A 48 8.43 3.61 0.83
N SER A 49 9.72 3.64 0.46
CA SER A 49 10.42 4.90 0.24
C SER A 49 9.97 5.42 -1.13
N ALA A 50 8.87 6.18 -1.15
CA ALA A 50 8.56 7.09 -2.25
C ALA A 50 9.63 8.19 -2.26
N VAL A 51 10.76 7.88 -2.90
CA VAL A 51 11.67 8.86 -3.46
C VAL A 51 11.68 8.49 -4.93
N ASP A 52 10.81 9.14 -5.70
CA ASP A 52 10.95 9.13 -7.15
C ASP A 52 12.36 9.60 -7.49
N LYS A 53 13.02 8.85 -8.38
CA LYS A 53 14.40 9.13 -8.78
C LYS A 53 14.57 10.52 -9.40
N ASP A 54 13.47 11.17 -9.77
CA ASP A 54 13.44 12.40 -10.54
C ASP A 54 13.27 13.68 -9.70
N GLY A 55 13.22 13.59 -8.36
CA GLY A 55 13.18 14.77 -7.50
C GLY A 55 11.97 15.69 -7.75
N ASN A 56 10.86 15.12 -8.26
CA ASN A 56 9.67 15.86 -8.60
C ASN A 56 8.93 16.35 -7.35
N THR A 57 8.47 17.60 -7.36
CA THR A 57 7.88 18.32 -6.22
C THR A 57 6.47 17.85 -5.83
N ASN A 58 5.89 16.88 -6.54
CA ASN A 58 4.55 16.34 -6.28
C ASN A 58 4.53 15.22 -5.23
N SER A 59 5.49 15.26 -4.31
CA SER A 59 5.66 14.31 -3.21
C SER A 59 4.38 14.17 -2.38
N THR A 60 3.58 15.23 -2.21
CA THR A 60 2.37 15.20 -1.37
C THR A 60 1.22 14.40 -1.99
N THR A 61 0.89 14.60 -3.27
CA THR A 61 -0.18 13.86 -3.96
C THR A 61 0.22 12.41 -4.21
N THR A 62 1.46 12.21 -4.67
CA THR A 62 2.08 10.90 -4.89
C THR A 62 2.17 10.10 -3.59
N ALA A 63 2.52 10.74 -2.46
CA ALA A 63 2.51 10.11 -1.14
C ALA A 63 1.09 9.78 -0.67
N GLY A 64 0.10 10.62 -0.96
CA GLY A 64 -1.31 10.35 -0.71
C GLY A 64 -1.78 9.09 -1.44
N LEU A 65 -1.50 9.01 -2.74
CA LEU A 65 -1.84 7.83 -3.57
C LEU A 65 -1.12 6.57 -3.08
N THR A 66 0.14 6.68 -2.69
CA THR A 66 0.91 5.55 -2.14
C THR A 66 0.31 5.05 -0.81
N ARG A 67 -0.17 5.97 0.05
CA ARG A 67 -0.83 5.63 1.32
C ARG A 67 -2.19 4.97 1.11
N SER A 68 -2.99 5.49 0.18
CA SER A 68 -4.32 4.96 -0.15
C SER A 68 -4.23 3.57 -0.77
N LEU A 69 -3.31 3.40 -1.72
CA LEU A 69 -3.21 2.19 -2.52
C LEU A 69 -2.29 1.13 -1.93
N LYS A 70 -1.42 1.54 -1.00
CA LYS A 70 -0.32 0.73 -0.46
C LYS A 70 0.60 0.19 -1.56
N MET A 71 0.96 1.05 -2.50
CA MET A 71 1.80 0.72 -3.65
C MET A 71 2.48 1.96 -4.23
N THR A 72 3.74 1.80 -4.61
CA THR A 72 4.51 2.85 -5.29
C THR A 72 4.29 2.82 -6.81
N LEU A 73 4.61 3.91 -7.52
CA LEU A 73 4.51 3.96 -8.98
C LEU A 73 5.43 2.92 -9.66
N SER A 74 6.67 2.81 -9.18
CA SER A 74 7.63 1.83 -9.70
C SER A 74 7.18 0.38 -9.49
N GLU A 75 6.52 0.08 -8.36
CA GLU A 75 5.92 -1.24 -8.12
C GLU A 75 4.77 -1.50 -9.11
N ALA A 76 3.91 -0.51 -9.37
CA ALA A 76 2.81 -0.66 -10.32
C ALA A 76 3.31 -0.99 -11.73
N GLN A 77 4.36 -0.31 -12.18
CA GLN A 77 5.01 -0.57 -13.47
C GLN A 77 5.62 -1.97 -13.55
N LEU A 78 6.25 -2.42 -12.46
CA LEU A 78 6.82 -3.76 -12.38
C LEU A 78 5.72 -4.84 -12.42
N ILE A 79 4.61 -4.63 -11.71
CA ILE A 79 3.46 -5.56 -11.70
C ILE A 79 2.86 -5.71 -13.10
N LEU A 80 2.66 -4.59 -13.82
CA LEU A 80 2.08 -4.59 -15.16
C LEU A 80 3.10 -4.82 -16.28
N ASN A 81 4.38 -4.96 -15.94
CA ASN A 81 5.50 -5.10 -16.88
C ASN A 81 5.47 -4.02 -17.99
N VAL A 82 5.37 -2.76 -17.56
CA VAL A 82 5.34 -1.57 -18.42
C VAL A 82 6.44 -0.59 -18.04
N LYS A 83 6.76 0.32 -18.96
CA LYS A 83 7.72 1.42 -18.76
C LYS A 83 6.99 2.76 -18.63
N ASP A 84 7.71 3.79 -18.19
CA ASP A 84 7.19 5.15 -18.03
C ASP A 84 6.59 5.72 -19.33
N GLU A 85 7.23 5.43 -20.46
CA GLU A 85 6.83 5.90 -21.80
C GLU A 85 5.77 5.04 -22.51
N ASP A 86 5.23 4.00 -21.88
CA ASP A 86 4.24 3.13 -22.51
C ASP A 86 2.85 3.80 -22.62
N SER A 87 2.14 3.56 -23.72
CA SER A 87 0.79 4.10 -23.92
C SER A 87 -0.23 3.46 -22.97
N LEU A 88 -1.26 4.24 -22.62
CA LEU A 88 -2.37 3.79 -21.78
C LEU A 88 -3.03 2.50 -22.31
N ASP A 89 -3.11 2.34 -23.63
CA ASP A 89 -3.69 1.15 -24.27
C ASP A 89 -2.88 -0.12 -24.00
N LYS A 90 -1.54 -0.02 -24.03
CA LYS A 90 -0.65 -1.13 -23.73
C LYS A 90 -0.73 -1.52 -22.25
N ILE A 91 -0.82 -0.52 -21.37
CA ILE A 91 -1.01 -0.73 -19.93
C ILE A 91 -2.31 -1.50 -19.68
N LYS A 92 -3.41 -1.10 -20.32
CA LYS A 92 -4.71 -1.79 -20.24
C LYS A 92 -4.64 -3.20 -20.80
N ALA A 93 -3.99 -3.42 -21.93
CA ALA A 93 -3.82 -4.76 -22.51
C ALA A 93 -3.06 -5.71 -21.58
N ASN A 94 -1.96 -5.25 -20.96
CA ASN A 94 -1.21 -6.03 -19.99
C ASN A 94 -2.04 -6.30 -18.72
N TYR A 95 -2.79 -5.30 -18.25
CA TYR A 95 -3.72 -5.46 -17.14
C TYR A 95 -4.75 -6.56 -17.43
N GLU A 96 -5.45 -6.51 -18.55
CA GLU A 96 -6.47 -7.51 -18.90
C GLU A 96 -5.88 -8.92 -18.97
N HIS A 97 -4.70 -9.06 -19.57
CA HIS A 97 -3.99 -10.34 -19.65
C HIS A 97 -3.64 -10.90 -18.26
N LEU A 98 -3.02 -10.08 -17.40
CA LEU A 98 -2.62 -10.49 -16.05
C LEU A 98 -3.84 -10.71 -15.14
N PHE A 99 -4.88 -9.90 -15.27
CA PHE A 99 -6.10 -10.02 -14.49
C PHE A 99 -6.84 -11.31 -14.84
N ALA A 100 -6.98 -11.64 -16.13
CA ALA A 100 -7.59 -12.88 -16.60
C ALA A 100 -6.79 -14.12 -16.17
N ALA A 101 -5.46 -14.08 -16.29
CA ALA A 101 -4.58 -15.19 -15.90
C ALA A 101 -4.65 -15.50 -14.39
N ASN A 102 -4.97 -14.50 -13.56
CA ASN A 102 -5.10 -14.64 -12.10
C ASN A 102 -6.55 -14.75 -11.62
N SER A 103 -7.53 -14.77 -12.53
CA SER A 103 -8.94 -14.85 -12.18
C SER A 103 -9.37 -16.26 -11.79
N PRO A 104 -10.37 -16.40 -10.90
CA PRO A 104 -10.94 -17.69 -10.59
C PRO A 104 -11.36 -18.42 -11.87
N PRO A 105 -11.13 -19.74 -11.96
CA PRO A 105 -11.64 -20.52 -13.08
C PRO A 105 -13.14 -20.28 -13.22
N LYS A 106 -13.61 -20.09 -14.46
CA LYS A 106 -15.04 -19.98 -14.72
C LYS A 106 -15.71 -21.25 -14.16
N PRO A 107 -16.76 -21.13 -13.35
CA PRO A 107 -17.48 -22.30 -12.87
C PRO A 107 -18.02 -23.05 -14.08
N ASP A 108 -17.65 -24.33 -14.20
CA ASP A 108 -18.20 -25.18 -15.25
C ASP A 108 -19.72 -25.23 -15.09
N PRO A 109 -20.51 -24.99 -16.15
CA PRO A 109 -21.98 -24.95 -16.07
C PRO A 109 -22.60 -26.30 -15.66
N ASP A 110 -21.83 -27.38 -15.75
CA ASP A 110 -22.24 -28.75 -15.40
C ASP A 110 -21.73 -29.21 -14.02
N ALA A 111 -21.12 -28.32 -13.23
CA ALA A 111 -20.64 -28.68 -11.89
C ALA A 111 -21.83 -28.87 -10.92
N PRO A 112 -22.03 -30.07 -10.34
CA PRO A 112 -23.07 -30.28 -9.33
C PRO A 112 -22.82 -29.38 -8.11
N PRO A 113 -23.87 -28.93 -7.40
CA PRO A 113 -23.72 -28.10 -6.20
C PRO A 113 -22.82 -28.81 -5.18
N PRO A 114 -22.05 -28.06 -4.36
CA PRO A 114 -21.09 -28.65 -3.44
C PRO A 114 -21.81 -29.46 -2.36
N VAL A 115 -22.01 -30.76 -2.62
CA VAL A 115 -22.50 -31.72 -1.65
C VAL A 115 -21.33 -32.15 -0.77
N SER A 116 -21.46 -31.93 0.53
CA SER A 116 -20.53 -32.35 1.58
C SER A 116 -20.45 -33.88 1.66
N THR A 117 -19.66 -34.49 0.78
CA THR A 117 -19.34 -35.93 0.84
C THR A 117 -17.83 -36.14 0.88
N PRO A 118 -17.34 -37.16 1.62
CA PRO A 118 -15.91 -37.41 1.73
C PRO A 118 -15.35 -37.85 0.37
N ALA A 119 -14.54 -36.99 -0.24
CA ALA A 119 -14.01 -37.18 -1.58
C ALA A 119 -13.14 -38.46 -1.70
N THR A 120 -13.46 -39.30 -2.69
CA THR A 120 -12.72 -40.52 -3.04
C THR A 120 -11.29 -40.18 -3.53
N ALA A 121 -10.34 -41.10 -3.38
CA ALA A 121 -8.92 -40.87 -3.72
C ALA A 121 -8.66 -40.40 -5.18
N LYS A 122 -9.57 -40.69 -6.11
CA LYS A 122 -9.55 -40.19 -7.50
C LYS A 122 -9.90 -38.70 -7.61
N ALA A 123 -10.85 -38.21 -6.81
CA ALA A 123 -11.19 -36.79 -6.70
C ALA A 123 -10.08 -36.00 -6.00
N LYS A 124 -9.42 -36.57 -4.98
CA LYS A 124 -8.22 -35.99 -4.37
C LYS A 124 -7.05 -35.85 -5.36
N ARG A 125 -6.86 -36.82 -6.27
CA ARG A 125 -5.83 -36.75 -7.32
C ARG A 125 -6.13 -35.74 -8.44
N ALA A 126 -7.41 -35.52 -8.76
CA ALA A 126 -7.83 -34.46 -9.70
C ALA A 126 -7.73 -33.06 -9.07
N ALA A 127 -8.15 -32.92 -7.81
CA ALA A 127 -7.97 -31.70 -7.02
C ALA A 127 -6.49 -31.38 -6.82
N ALA A 128 -5.62 -32.37 -6.63
CA ALA A 128 -4.16 -32.17 -6.47
C ALA A 128 -3.46 -31.65 -7.74
N LYS A 129 -4.00 -31.88 -8.94
CA LYS A 129 -3.54 -31.22 -10.17
C LYS A 129 -4.09 -29.78 -10.30
N ASN A 130 -5.27 -29.53 -9.72
CA ASN A 130 -5.95 -28.23 -9.67
C ASN A 130 -5.45 -27.34 -8.50
N ILE A 131 -4.49 -27.80 -7.67
CA ILE A 131 -3.79 -26.91 -6.72
C ILE A 131 -2.99 -25.83 -7.47
N GLN A 132 -2.72 -26.02 -8.77
CA GLN A 132 -2.02 -25.04 -9.62
C GLN A 132 -2.89 -23.88 -10.12
N THR A 133 -4.20 -23.90 -9.86
CA THR A 133 -5.13 -22.80 -10.19
C THR A 133 -5.78 -22.23 -8.93
N LEU A 134 -4.98 -22.09 -7.86
CA LEU A 134 -5.32 -21.22 -6.74
C LEU A 134 -5.24 -19.78 -7.23
N HIS A 135 -6.33 -19.30 -7.83
CA HIS A 135 -6.52 -17.89 -8.10
C HIS A 135 -6.29 -17.12 -6.79
N SER A 136 -5.41 -16.13 -6.84
CA SER A 136 -5.12 -15.32 -5.67
C SER A 136 -5.87 -14.01 -5.80
N HIS A 137 -6.90 -13.84 -4.98
CA HIS A 137 -7.61 -12.56 -4.87
C HIS A 137 -6.63 -11.42 -4.53
N TYR A 138 -5.57 -11.72 -3.77
CA TYR A 138 -4.50 -10.76 -3.48
C TYR A 138 -3.76 -10.34 -4.75
N LEU A 139 -3.37 -11.29 -5.62
CA LEU A 139 -2.69 -10.97 -6.88
C LEU A 139 -3.61 -10.17 -7.80
N GLN A 140 -4.88 -10.55 -7.92
CA GLN A 140 -5.86 -9.77 -8.68
C GLN A 140 -6.01 -8.35 -8.13
N SER A 141 -6.10 -8.21 -6.79
CA SER A 141 -6.19 -6.90 -6.14
C SER A 141 -4.93 -6.07 -6.40
N LYS A 142 -3.75 -6.67 -6.40
CA LYS A 142 -2.48 -5.99 -6.71
C LYS A 142 -2.43 -5.51 -8.16
N VAL A 143 -2.84 -6.35 -9.12
CA VAL A 143 -2.90 -6.00 -10.55
C VAL A 143 -3.90 -4.87 -10.79
N PHE A 144 -5.07 -4.93 -10.16
CA PHE A 144 -6.09 -3.87 -10.25
C PHE A 144 -5.60 -2.55 -9.68
N ARG A 145 -5.07 -2.59 -8.45
CA ARG A 145 -4.48 -1.40 -7.83
C ARG A 145 -3.36 -0.84 -8.73
N ALA A 146 -2.57 -1.68 -9.39
CA ALA A 146 -1.44 -1.20 -10.19
C ALA A 146 -1.93 -0.35 -11.36
N LEU A 147 -3.05 -0.76 -11.98
CA LEU A 147 -3.71 0.03 -13.01
C LEU A 147 -4.18 1.38 -12.44
N GLU A 148 -4.92 1.38 -11.33
CA GLU A 148 -5.41 2.61 -10.69
C GLU A 148 -4.26 3.59 -10.36
N ARG A 149 -3.10 3.08 -9.94
CA ARG A 149 -1.93 3.91 -9.63
C ARG A 149 -1.44 4.66 -10.87
N ILE A 150 -1.29 3.94 -11.98
CA ILE A 150 -0.74 4.48 -13.23
C ILE A 150 -1.77 5.40 -13.88
N GLU A 151 -3.05 5.05 -13.86
CA GLU A 151 -4.13 5.93 -14.36
C GLU A 151 -4.21 7.23 -13.55
N SER A 152 -4.05 7.16 -12.23
CA SER A 152 -4.03 8.35 -11.37
C SER A 152 -2.83 9.25 -11.67
N GLU A 153 -1.64 8.67 -11.89
CA GLU A 153 -0.48 9.45 -12.34
C GLU A 153 -0.75 10.09 -13.69
N HIS A 154 -1.16 9.32 -14.69
CA HIS A 154 -1.40 9.83 -16.04
C HIS A 154 -2.49 10.93 -16.06
N ALA A 155 -3.50 10.82 -15.20
CA ALA A 155 -4.50 11.86 -14.98
C ALA A 155 -3.93 13.11 -14.28
N LEU A 156 -3.00 12.96 -13.32
CA LEU A 156 -2.27 14.07 -12.72
C LEU A 156 -1.39 14.78 -13.76
N TRP A 157 -0.68 14.03 -14.60
CA TRP A 157 0.14 14.58 -15.69
C TRP A 157 -0.71 15.30 -16.74
N ALA A 158 -1.90 14.79 -17.05
CA ALA A 158 -2.85 15.47 -17.94
C ALA A 158 -3.35 16.80 -17.34
N GLN A 159 -3.77 16.82 -16.06
CA GLN A 159 -4.18 18.05 -15.37
C GLN A 159 -3.08 19.11 -15.33
N LEU A 160 -1.82 18.69 -15.14
CA LEU A 160 -0.67 19.58 -15.17
C LEU A 160 -0.39 20.14 -16.58
N ALA A 161 -0.60 19.34 -17.62
CA ALA A 161 -0.43 19.78 -19.01
C ALA A 161 -1.48 20.83 -19.41
N ASP A 162 -2.69 20.71 -18.89
CA ASP A 162 -3.79 21.63 -19.16
C ASP A 162 -3.78 22.89 -18.26
N GLY A 163 -2.81 23.01 -17.33
CA GLY A 163 -2.64 24.18 -16.47
C GLY A 163 -3.69 24.33 -15.36
N GLU A 164 -4.52 23.31 -15.14
CA GLU A 164 -5.59 23.31 -14.15
C GLU A 164 -5.04 22.84 -12.79
N THR A 165 -4.79 23.78 -11.86
CA THR A 165 -4.51 23.45 -10.46
C THR A 165 -5.72 22.75 -9.84
N PRO A 166 -5.58 21.67 -9.05
CA PRO A 166 -6.73 20.95 -8.51
C PRO A 166 -7.49 21.81 -7.49
N SER A 167 -8.56 22.46 -7.95
CA SER A 167 -9.68 22.86 -7.11
C SER A 167 -10.41 21.58 -6.72
N SER A 168 -10.04 21.04 -5.56
CA SER A 168 -10.81 19.99 -4.92
C SER A 168 -12.18 20.55 -4.56
N SER A 169 -13.19 20.17 -5.35
CA SER A 169 -14.61 20.08 -5.05
C SER A 169 -15.10 20.90 -3.85
N GLU A 170 -15.81 21.96 -4.20
CA GLU A 170 -16.84 22.65 -3.43
C GLU A 170 -17.47 21.77 -2.33
N ALA A 171 -17.32 22.21 -1.08
CA ALA A 171 -18.29 21.91 -0.05
C ALA A 171 -19.59 22.65 -0.43
N PRO A 172 -20.76 21.99 -0.49
CA PRO A 172 -22.02 22.71 -0.57
C PRO A 172 -22.31 23.28 0.83
N VAL A 173 -22.00 24.55 1.02
CA VAL A 173 -22.54 25.35 2.11
C VAL A 173 -23.79 26.08 1.64
N ASP A 174 -24.83 25.91 2.46
CA ASP A 174 -25.99 26.77 2.69
C ASP A 174 -27.24 26.62 1.80
N GLY A 175 -28.37 26.33 2.48
CA GLY A 175 -29.71 26.35 1.91
C GLY A 175 -30.80 25.78 2.81
N ASP A 176 -31.12 26.50 3.89
CA ASP A 176 -32.28 26.36 4.78
C ASP A 176 -33.61 26.00 4.07
N ALA A 177 -34.34 24.99 4.58
CA ALA A 177 -35.80 25.02 4.75
C ALA A 177 -36.37 23.70 5.33
N SER A 178 -36.90 23.84 6.55
CA SER A 178 -38.25 23.38 6.93
C SER A 178 -38.57 21.89 7.14
N ALA A 179 -38.80 21.60 8.43
CA ALA A 179 -39.89 20.76 8.97
C ALA A 179 -39.90 19.25 8.70
N SER A 180 -39.59 18.49 9.75
CA SER A 180 -40.43 17.36 10.13
C SER A 180 -40.19 16.95 11.59
N THR A 181 -41.17 17.32 12.41
CA THR A 181 -41.50 16.77 13.72
C THR A 181 -41.36 15.24 13.75
N THR A 182 -40.62 14.70 14.71
CA THR A 182 -40.94 13.40 15.30
C THR A 182 -40.57 13.43 16.78
N SER A 183 -41.63 13.51 17.56
CA SER A 183 -41.73 13.32 18.99
C SER A 183 -41.25 11.93 19.42
N TRP A 184 -40.37 11.87 20.42
CA TRP A 184 -40.28 10.71 21.31
C TRP A 184 -40.23 11.23 22.75
N SER A 185 -41.36 11.08 23.45
CA SER A 185 -41.53 11.32 24.88
C SER A 185 -41.48 9.97 25.62
N ALA A 186 -40.67 9.90 26.68
CA ALA A 186 -40.78 9.06 27.89
C ALA A 186 -39.34 8.84 28.44
N ALA A 187 -39.02 8.96 29.72
CA ALA A 187 -39.78 9.21 30.93
C ALA A 187 -38.81 9.71 32.02
N ASP A 188 -39.40 10.35 33.04
CA ASP A 188 -39.00 10.45 34.45
C ASP A 188 -37.56 10.17 34.90
N GLY A 189 -37.00 11.13 35.64
CA GLY A 189 -35.76 10.92 36.41
C GLY A 189 -35.26 12.18 37.09
N THR A 190 -36.02 12.70 38.04
CA THR A 190 -35.60 13.73 38.99
C THR A 190 -34.35 13.29 39.76
N SER A 191 -33.24 14.02 39.62
CA SER A 191 -32.31 14.22 40.74
C SER A 191 -31.38 15.41 40.49
N SER A 192 -31.49 16.36 41.40
CA SER A 192 -30.59 17.48 41.65
C SER A 192 -29.15 17.03 41.86
N THR A 193 -28.17 17.67 41.21
CA THR A 193 -26.79 17.75 41.73
C THR A 193 -26.11 19.03 41.21
N THR A 194 -25.77 19.87 42.18
CA THR A 194 -25.07 21.15 42.16
C THR A 194 -23.70 21.10 41.45
N PRO A 195 -23.27 22.16 40.73
CA PRO A 195 -21.90 22.24 40.19
C PRO A 195 -20.89 22.70 41.26
N PRO A 196 -19.66 22.18 41.30
CA PRO A 196 -18.59 22.77 42.09
C PRO A 196 -17.95 24.00 41.38
N PRO A 197 -17.49 25.00 42.14
CA PRO A 197 -16.94 26.25 41.61
C PRO A 197 -15.50 26.10 41.07
N THR A 198 -15.20 26.89 40.05
CA THR A 198 -13.88 27.06 39.45
C THR A 198 -12.97 27.89 40.36
N ASP A 199 -11.90 27.27 40.87
CA ASP A 199 -10.79 28.01 41.50
C ASP A 199 -9.84 28.53 40.42
N LYS A 200 -9.79 29.86 40.29
CA LYS A 200 -8.64 30.59 39.75
C LYS A 200 -7.64 30.78 40.89
N LYS A 201 -6.36 30.49 40.65
CA LYS A 201 -5.24 31.00 41.45
C LYS A 201 -4.16 31.63 40.55
N PRO A 202 -3.37 32.57 41.11
CA PRO A 202 -2.68 33.65 40.43
C PRO A 202 -1.47 33.22 39.61
#